data_AF-A0A415DUP0-F1
#
_entry.id   AF-A0A415DUP0-F1
#
_cell.length_a   1.000
_cell.length_b   1.000
_cell.length_c   1.000
_cell.angle_alpha   90.00
_cell.angle_beta   90.00
_cell.angle_gamma   90.00
#
_symmetry.space_group_name_H-M   'P 1'
#
loop_
_entity.id
_entity.type
_entity.pdbx_description
1 polymer ?
#
loop_
_entity_poly.entity_id
_entity_poly.type
_entity_poly.pdbx_seq_one_letter_code
_entity_poly.pdbx_strand_id
1 'polypeptide(L)'
;MPGQTADHSDCFHITPPITYFVQFTLEKNACQMSKIASLSRFSLSSLAINGMMNREVGWMKLHNSRRLWAVLVIFFLFACLSAFVVVRINDSQRASNLEHGRYLLESEANKLQYSIDSRLLKLEILEMMVIEKKGMIHDFENTAKRLYDSDSSIRSIQMAPKGVVKYVYPVKGNEEAFGNLFTDPGRKEEAEYAKDTGNMTIAGPFELYQGGMGVVVRRPIFLTQNNQKSFWGFAIAVMDVPEIFDKAGLQELKKEGYLYQISRIMEDGSKQLIAGSKKITAEDAIEIGVDVPGGKWKLAICPTEGWISNHSLAIKAVVALLIDILAALLAFYFVTSERQKKGLDLLANTDPMTRLYNERYLTSKLKTLIHRETPFGLYYLDLNKFKVVNDSYGHDVGDKLLIAVAERIQDSIRDEDYACRIGGDEFAVIISADYEDAEYDRLRKSIKKAVEAPFAVDEIHLYPTVSCGYARYPHDEQSMDRLIKIADQRMYREKMASNKDW
;
A
#
# COMPACT_ATOMS: atom_id res chain seq x y z
N MET A 1 -29.60 -0.32 -40.29
CA MET A 1 -29.92 -1.70 -39.84
C MET A 1 -29.03 -2.68 -40.61
N PRO A 2 -28.61 -3.78 -39.97
CA PRO A 2 -27.21 -4.22 -39.78
C PRO A 2 -26.81 -5.35 -40.76
N GLY A 3 -25.59 -5.89 -40.84
CA GLY A 3 -24.33 -5.70 -40.11
C GLY A 3 -23.32 -6.80 -40.48
N GLN A 4 -22.05 -6.55 -40.13
CA GLN A 4 -20.92 -7.48 -39.85
C GLN A 4 -20.47 -8.49 -40.92
N THR A 5 -19.18 -8.45 -41.27
CA THR A 5 -18.15 -9.43 -40.80
C THR A 5 -16.76 -9.10 -41.39
N ALA A 6 -15.74 -9.51 -40.63
CA ALA A 6 -14.32 -9.66 -40.98
C ALA A 6 -13.51 -8.38 -41.23
N ASP A 7 -12.24 -8.26 -40.90
CA ASP A 7 -11.25 -9.02 -40.11
C ASP A 7 -9.99 -8.14 -40.21
N HIS A 8 -9.38 -7.75 -39.11
CA HIS A 8 -7.98 -7.29 -39.10
C HIS A 8 -7.44 -7.46 -37.68
N SER A 9 -6.90 -8.66 -37.49
CA SER A 9 -5.88 -8.96 -36.50
C SER A 9 -4.58 -8.27 -36.91
N ASP A 10 -4.11 -7.31 -36.11
CA ASP A 10 -2.69 -6.96 -36.06
C ASP A 10 -2.30 -6.43 -34.67
N CYS A 11 -1.55 -7.30 -34.00
CA CYS A 11 -0.52 -7.11 -33.00
C CYS A 11 -0.32 -5.72 -32.37
N PHE A 12 -0.57 -5.60 -31.05
CA PHE A 12 0.37 -4.93 -30.12
C PHE A 12 0.23 -5.54 -28.72
N HIS A 13 1.12 -6.48 -28.41
CA HIS A 13 1.37 -6.95 -27.04
C HIS A 13 2.27 -5.94 -26.32
N ILE A 14 1.79 -5.38 -25.21
CA ILE A 14 2.62 -4.68 -24.22
C ILE A 14 2.87 -5.65 -23.06
N THR A 15 4.08 -6.20 -23.01
CA THR A 15 4.64 -6.94 -21.85
C THR A 15 5.28 -5.98 -20.84
N PRO A 16 5.14 -6.19 -19.52
CA PRO A 16 5.92 -5.44 -18.52
C PRO A 16 7.29 -6.10 -18.25
N PRO A 17 8.36 -5.32 -17.94
CA PRO A 17 9.71 -5.83 -17.78
C PRO A 17 10.04 -6.07 -16.30
N ILE A 18 9.67 -7.23 -15.72
CA ILE A 18 10.14 -7.64 -14.37
C ILE A 18 10.62 -9.10 -14.32
N THR A 19 10.36 -9.92 -15.33
CA THR A 19 10.61 -11.37 -15.27
C THR A 19 12.06 -11.79 -15.54
N TYR A 20 12.91 -10.92 -16.12
CA TYR A 20 14.26 -11.32 -16.56
C TYR A 20 15.37 -11.24 -15.50
N PHE A 21 15.14 -10.61 -14.34
CA PHE A 21 16.19 -10.45 -13.31
C PHE A 21 16.24 -11.60 -12.30
N VAL A 22 15.20 -12.44 -12.21
CA VAL A 22 15.12 -13.54 -11.23
C VAL A 22 15.69 -14.85 -11.77
N GLN A 23 15.72 -15.03 -13.09
CA GLN A 23 16.12 -16.29 -13.72
C GLN A 23 17.65 -16.44 -13.89
N PHE A 24 18.40 -15.32 -13.95
CA PHE A 24 19.85 -15.35 -14.15
C PHE A 24 20.68 -15.65 -12.88
N THR A 25 20.08 -15.51 -11.70
CA THR A 25 20.77 -15.67 -10.40
C THR A 25 20.68 -17.09 -9.83
N LEU A 26 19.77 -17.93 -10.37
CA LEU A 26 19.56 -19.30 -9.89
C LEU A 26 20.43 -20.35 -10.61
N GLU A 27 20.86 -20.11 -11.85
CA GLU A 27 21.70 -21.07 -12.58
C GLU A 27 23.19 -21.04 -12.19
N LYS A 28 23.71 -19.91 -11.68
CA LYS A 28 25.13 -19.82 -11.27
C LYS A 28 25.46 -20.49 -9.93
N ASN A 29 24.48 -20.72 -9.05
CA ASN A 29 24.72 -21.34 -7.74
C ASN A 29 24.58 -22.87 -7.74
N ALA A 30 23.98 -23.46 -8.78
CA ALA A 30 23.89 -24.92 -8.91
C ALA A 30 25.20 -25.58 -9.37
N CYS A 31 26.07 -24.84 -10.06
CA CYS A 31 27.33 -25.36 -10.61
C CYS A 31 28.50 -25.39 -9.59
N GLN A 32 28.42 -24.64 -8.50
CA GLN A 32 29.47 -24.62 -7.46
C GLN A 32 29.29 -25.67 -6.34
N MET A 33 28.09 -26.25 -6.18
CA MET A 33 27.81 -27.23 -5.11
C MET A 33 28.11 -28.69 -5.47
N SER A 34 28.33 -29.04 -6.76
CA SER A 34 28.62 -30.43 -7.15
C SER A 34 30.09 -30.83 -7.05
N LYS A 35 31.02 -29.87 -6.87
CA LYS A 35 32.47 -30.13 -6.84
C LYS A 35 33.06 -30.47 -5.47
N ILE A 36 32.28 -30.40 -4.38
CA ILE A 36 32.76 -30.66 -3.01
C ILE A 36 32.45 -32.10 -2.54
N ALA A 37 31.64 -32.86 -3.27
CA ALA A 37 31.17 -34.18 -2.84
C ALA A 37 32.07 -35.38 -3.23
N SER A 38 33.31 -35.17 -3.68
CA SER A 38 34.17 -36.28 -4.21
C SER A 38 35.36 -36.71 -3.34
N LEU A 39 35.54 -36.17 -2.12
CA LEU A 39 36.67 -36.54 -1.27
C LEU A 39 36.23 -36.86 0.17
N SER A 40 35.87 -38.12 0.41
CA SER A 40 36.17 -38.89 1.64
C SER A 40 35.41 -40.22 1.65
N ARG A 41 36.08 -41.30 1.20
CA ARG A 41 35.78 -42.67 1.64
C ARG A 41 36.67 -42.93 2.85
N PHE A 42 36.12 -43.17 4.04
CA PHE A 42 36.73 -44.07 5.04
C PHE A 42 35.73 -44.46 6.16
N SER A 43 35.74 -45.78 6.45
CA SER A 43 35.20 -46.58 7.57
C SER A 43 33.70 -46.58 7.94
N LEU A 44 33.17 -47.81 7.95
CA LEU A 44 31.87 -48.21 8.50
C LEU A 44 31.84 -48.17 10.03
N SER A 45 31.15 -47.18 10.61
CA SER A 45 30.56 -47.23 11.97
C SER A 45 29.64 -46.02 12.26
N SER A 46 28.84 -45.56 11.28
CA SER A 46 28.01 -44.35 11.43
C SER A 46 26.52 -44.51 11.12
N LEU A 47 26.03 -45.72 10.83
CA LEU A 47 24.65 -45.91 10.34
C LEU A 47 23.55 -45.60 11.38
N ALA A 48 23.82 -45.73 12.68
CA ALA A 48 22.82 -45.43 13.72
C ALA A 48 22.76 -43.93 14.09
N ILE A 49 23.90 -43.23 14.06
CA ILE A 49 24.00 -41.81 14.42
C ILE A 49 23.49 -40.91 13.27
N ASN A 50 23.73 -41.32 12.01
CA ASN A 50 23.23 -40.60 10.83
C ASN A 50 21.69 -40.63 10.70
N GLY A 51 21.02 -41.66 11.23
CA GLY A 51 19.55 -41.77 11.20
C GLY A 51 18.84 -40.79 12.15
N MET A 52 19.43 -40.53 13.33
CA MET A 52 18.92 -39.56 14.31
C MET A 52 19.20 -38.11 13.87
N MET A 53 20.42 -37.81 13.42
CA MET A 53 20.75 -36.47 12.89
C MET A 53 19.90 -36.10 11.66
N ASN A 54 19.65 -37.03 10.72
CA ASN A 54 18.82 -36.71 9.55
C ASN A 54 17.34 -36.47 9.90
N ARG A 55 16.81 -37.11 10.96
CA ARG A 55 15.45 -36.82 11.45
C ARG A 55 15.38 -35.44 12.12
N GLU A 56 16.34 -35.07 12.96
CA GLU A 56 16.37 -33.74 13.58
C GLU A 56 16.59 -32.60 12.57
N VAL A 57 17.49 -32.80 11.60
CA VAL A 57 17.75 -31.83 10.52
C VAL A 57 16.53 -31.68 9.60
N GLY A 58 15.81 -32.77 9.31
CA GLY A 58 14.55 -32.75 8.56
C GLY A 58 13.44 -31.98 9.28
N TRP A 59 13.29 -32.22 10.59
CA TRP A 59 12.33 -31.51 11.44
C TRP A 59 12.67 -30.01 11.60
N MET A 60 13.95 -29.66 11.76
CA MET A 60 14.40 -28.27 11.78
C MET A 60 14.13 -27.55 10.44
N LYS A 61 14.37 -28.20 9.30
CA LYS A 61 14.10 -27.62 7.96
C LYS A 61 12.61 -27.36 7.72
N LEU A 62 11.74 -28.33 8.04
CA LEU A 62 10.28 -28.18 7.90
C LEU A 62 9.72 -27.06 8.78
N HIS A 63 10.23 -26.96 10.01
CA HIS A 63 9.75 -25.97 10.97
C HIS A 63 10.28 -24.56 10.67
N ASN A 64 11.47 -24.44 10.06
CA ASN A 64 11.97 -23.16 9.56
C ASN A 64 11.21 -22.69 8.32
N SER A 65 10.83 -23.64 7.44
CA SER A 65 10.00 -23.37 6.26
C SER A 65 8.62 -22.79 6.65
N ARG A 66 7.91 -23.41 7.60
CA ARG A 66 6.59 -22.91 8.07
C ARG A 66 6.63 -21.46 8.59
N ARG A 67 7.75 -21.02 9.17
CA ARG A 67 7.92 -19.67 9.70
C ARG A 67 8.17 -18.64 8.61
N LEU A 68 9.03 -19.00 7.66
CA LEU A 68 9.23 -18.20 6.46
C LEU A 68 7.90 -18.01 5.74
N TRP A 69 7.09 -19.07 5.64
CA TRP A 69 5.73 -18.98 5.11
C TRP A 69 4.83 -18.03 5.90
N ALA A 70 4.83 -18.08 7.24
CA ALA A 70 4.03 -17.18 8.07
C ALA A 70 4.43 -15.70 7.86
N VAL A 71 5.73 -15.40 7.84
CA VAL A 71 6.24 -14.04 7.59
C VAL A 71 5.90 -13.57 6.18
N LEU A 72 6.03 -14.44 5.18
CA LEU A 72 5.66 -14.13 3.80
C LEU A 72 4.16 -13.85 3.65
N VAL A 73 3.30 -14.65 4.29
CA VAL A 73 1.84 -14.43 4.27
C VAL A 73 1.50 -13.06 4.86
N ILE A 74 2.10 -12.71 6.00
CA ILE A 74 1.91 -11.39 6.61
C ILE A 74 2.37 -10.29 5.65
N PHE A 75 3.56 -10.42 5.06
CA PHE A 75 4.08 -9.45 4.09
C PHE A 75 3.12 -9.25 2.91
N PHE A 76 2.59 -10.32 2.32
CA PHE A 76 1.65 -10.21 1.20
C PHE A 76 0.31 -9.59 1.61
N LEU A 77 -0.20 -9.88 2.82
CA LEU A 77 -1.42 -9.24 3.33
C LEU A 77 -1.22 -7.73 3.51
N PHE A 78 -0.08 -7.32 4.06
CA PHE A 78 0.28 -5.91 4.19
C PHE A 78 0.48 -5.24 2.83
N ALA A 79 1.14 -5.89 1.88
CA ALA A 79 1.32 -5.38 0.52
C ALA A 79 -0.02 -5.19 -0.22
N CYS A 80 -0.98 -6.10 -0.06
CA CYS A 80 -2.33 -5.93 -0.61
C CYS A 80 -3.06 -4.75 0.02
N LEU A 81 -2.96 -4.59 1.35
CA LEU A 81 -3.57 -3.48 2.07
C LEU A 81 -2.92 -2.13 1.69
N SER A 82 -1.59 -2.09 1.60
CA SER A 82 -0.82 -0.90 1.24
C SER A 82 -1.12 -0.47 -0.20
N ALA A 83 -1.18 -1.41 -1.14
CA ALA A 83 -1.62 -1.15 -2.51
C ALA A 83 -3.04 -0.58 -2.56
N PHE A 84 -3.99 -1.15 -1.81
CA PHE A 84 -5.35 -0.63 -1.71
C PHE A 84 -5.37 0.81 -1.18
N VAL A 85 -4.64 1.09 -0.10
CA VAL A 85 -4.54 2.45 0.48
C VAL A 85 -3.94 3.44 -0.51
N VAL A 86 -2.86 3.07 -1.22
CA VAL A 86 -2.22 3.91 -2.24
C VAL A 86 -3.21 4.25 -3.35
N VAL A 87 -3.98 3.26 -3.86
CA VAL A 87 -5.02 3.50 -4.87
C VAL A 87 -6.08 4.47 -4.36
N ARG A 88 -6.58 4.30 -3.13
CA ARG A 88 -7.61 5.19 -2.55
C ARG A 88 -7.11 6.62 -2.37
N ILE A 89 -5.88 6.80 -1.89
CA ILE A 89 -5.25 8.13 -1.77
C ILE A 89 -5.07 8.74 -3.16
N ASN A 90 -4.69 7.94 -4.15
CA ASN A 90 -4.48 8.39 -5.52
C ASN A 90 -5.79 8.84 -6.18
N ASP A 91 -6.87 8.07 -6.03
CA ASP A 91 -8.21 8.42 -6.52
C ASP A 91 -8.71 9.72 -5.87
N SER A 92 -8.54 9.85 -4.55
CA SER A 92 -8.91 11.06 -3.82
C SER A 92 -8.12 12.28 -4.28
N GLN A 93 -6.81 12.13 -4.52
CA GLN A 93 -5.98 13.22 -5.01
C GLN A 93 -6.34 13.61 -6.44
N ARG A 94 -6.62 12.63 -7.30
CA ARG A 94 -7.12 12.88 -8.66
C ARG A 94 -8.40 13.69 -8.64
N ALA A 95 -9.36 13.31 -7.79
CA ALA A 95 -10.62 14.01 -7.65
C ALA A 95 -10.41 15.47 -7.22
N SER A 96 -9.55 15.71 -6.22
CA SER A 96 -9.21 17.07 -5.77
C SER A 96 -8.51 17.89 -6.85
N ASN A 97 -7.57 17.30 -7.59
CA ASN A 97 -6.88 17.98 -8.69
C ASN A 97 -7.84 18.35 -9.84
N LEU A 98 -8.77 17.45 -10.17
CA LEU A 98 -9.81 17.72 -11.17
C LEU A 98 -10.73 18.86 -10.74
N GLU A 99 -11.10 18.91 -9.46
CA GLU A 99 -11.92 19.99 -8.90
C GLU A 99 -11.19 21.33 -8.93
N HIS A 100 -9.93 21.37 -8.52
CA HIS A 100 -9.09 22.57 -8.61
C HIS A 100 -8.93 23.04 -10.06
N GLY A 101 -8.67 22.11 -10.98
CA GLY A 101 -8.62 22.40 -12.41
C GLY A 101 -9.95 22.98 -12.92
N ARG A 102 -11.11 22.46 -12.48
CA ARG A 102 -12.42 23.02 -12.85
C ARG A 102 -12.60 24.45 -12.37
N TYR A 103 -12.21 24.76 -11.14
CA TYR A 103 -12.27 26.13 -10.62
C TYR A 103 -11.40 27.10 -11.41
N LEU A 104 -10.16 26.70 -11.74
CA LEU A 104 -9.27 27.49 -12.60
C LEU A 104 -9.90 27.68 -13.99
N LEU A 105 -10.40 26.60 -14.59
CA LEU A 105 -11.04 26.63 -15.90
C LEU A 105 -12.26 27.56 -15.94
N GLU A 106 -13.11 27.52 -14.92
CA GLU A 106 -14.27 28.41 -14.77
C GLU A 106 -13.85 29.88 -14.62
N SER A 107 -12.81 30.15 -13.82
CA SER A 107 -12.28 31.50 -13.66
C SER A 107 -11.79 32.06 -14.99
N GLU A 108 -10.98 31.29 -15.72
CA GLU A 108 -10.43 31.71 -17.02
C GLU A 108 -11.52 31.83 -18.10
N ALA A 109 -12.52 30.95 -18.09
CA ALA A 109 -13.69 31.06 -18.97
C ALA A 109 -14.47 32.36 -18.71
N ASN A 110 -14.69 32.72 -17.44
CA ASN A 110 -15.38 33.95 -17.07
C ASN A 110 -14.57 35.21 -17.43
N LYS A 111 -13.25 35.20 -17.23
CA LYS A 111 -12.36 36.29 -17.68
C LYS A 111 -12.41 36.45 -19.20
N LEU A 112 -12.38 35.34 -19.95
CA LEU A 112 -12.49 35.35 -21.40
C LEU A 112 -13.85 35.89 -21.86
N GLN A 113 -14.94 35.43 -21.25
CA GLN A 113 -16.29 35.91 -21.52
C GLN A 113 -16.39 37.42 -21.30
N TYR A 114 -15.93 37.91 -20.14
CA TYR A 114 -15.90 39.34 -19.82
C TYR A 114 -15.04 40.15 -20.81
N SER A 115 -13.89 39.60 -21.19
CA SER A 115 -13.00 40.20 -22.21
C SER A 115 -13.76 40.37 -23.53
N ILE A 116 -14.52 39.37 -23.97
CA ILE A 116 -15.33 39.47 -25.19
C ILE A 116 -16.46 40.49 -25.00
N ASP A 117 -17.30 40.32 -23.96
CA ASP A 117 -18.50 41.13 -23.74
C ASP A 117 -18.20 42.63 -23.60
N SER A 118 -17.12 42.98 -22.89
CA SER A 118 -16.71 44.38 -22.73
C SER A 118 -16.40 45.09 -24.06
N ARG A 119 -15.97 44.34 -25.09
CA ARG A 119 -15.73 44.87 -26.45
C ARG A 119 -17.00 44.96 -27.27
N LEU A 120 -17.93 44.04 -27.06
CA LEU A 120 -19.24 44.05 -27.74
C LEU A 120 -20.04 45.31 -27.37
N LEU A 121 -19.87 45.83 -26.15
CA LEU A 121 -20.48 47.10 -25.72
C LEU A 121 -20.12 48.29 -26.62
N LYS A 122 -18.95 48.27 -27.27
CA LYS A 122 -18.54 49.35 -28.20
C LYS A 122 -19.40 49.41 -29.45
N LEU A 123 -19.93 48.27 -29.90
CA LEU A 123 -20.84 48.22 -31.04
C LEU A 123 -22.23 48.77 -30.69
N GLU A 124 -22.60 48.80 -29.41
CA GLU A 124 -23.85 49.44 -28.94
C GLU A 124 -23.82 50.93 -29.17
N ILE A 125 -22.66 51.56 -28.96
CA ILE A 125 -22.48 52.99 -29.17
C ILE A 125 -22.76 53.34 -30.64
N LEU A 126 -22.26 52.51 -31.58
CA LEU A 126 -22.51 52.71 -33.01
C LEU A 126 -23.96 52.44 -33.39
N GLU A 127 -24.57 51.40 -32.83
CA GLU A 127 -25.99 51.12 -33.02
C GLU A 127 -26.86 52.30 -32.56
N MET A 128 -26.62 52.81 -31.34
CA MET A 128 -27.38 53.91 -30.76
C MET A 128 -27.23 55.19 -31.57
N MET A 129 -26.02 55.48 -32.06
CA MET A 129 -25.76 56.62 -32.95
C MET A 129 -26.61 56.55 -34.23
N VAL A 130 -26.72 55.36 -34.83
CA VAL A 130 -27.54 55.14 -36.03
C VAL A 130 -29.03 55.26 -35.72
N ILE A 131 -29.48 54.70 -34.60
CA ILE A 131 -30.90 54.74 -34.18
C ILE A 131 -31.34 56.18 -33.88
N GLU A 132 -30.56 56.92 -33.08
CA GLU A 132 -30.88 58.30 -32.66
C GLU A 132 -31.04 59.24 -33.87
N LYS A 133 -30.18 59.04 -34.88
CA LYS A 133 -30.20 59.84 -36.12
C LYS A 133 -31.03 59.21 -37.23
N LYS A 134 -31.93 58.27 -36.91
CA LYS A 134 -32.87 57.64 -37.85
C LYS A 134 -32.20 57.06 -39.10
N GLY A 135 -31.03 56.45 -38.92
CA GLY A 135 -30.26 55.81 -40.00
C GLY A 135 -29.21 56.70 -40.67
N MET A 136 -29.07 57.97 -40.28
CA MET A 136 -28.01 58.84 -40.76
C MET A 136 -26.72 58.65 -39.96
N ILE A 137 -25.61 58.44 -40.66
CA ILE A 137 -24.29 58.32 -40.06
C ILE A 137 -23.63 59.70 -40.06
N HIS A 138 -23.38 60.25 -38.88
CA HIS A 138 -22.55 61.45 -38.71
C HIS A 138 -21.32 61.11 -37.90
N ASP A 139 -20.18 61.70 -38.26
CA ASP A 139 -18.95 61.65 -37.47
C ASP A 139 -18.45 60.23 -37.11
N PHE A 140 -18.67 59.27 -38.02
CA PHE A 140 -18.23 57.88 -37.83
C PHE A 140 -16.74 57.81 -37.53
N GLU A 141 -15.92 58.55 -38.26
CA GLU A 141 -14.47 58.45 -38.18
C GLU A 141 -13.95 58.85 -36.79
N ASN A 142 -14.42 59.97 -36.22
CA ASN A 142 -14.01 60.38 -34.87
C ASN A 142 -14.54 59.42 -33.79
N THR A 143 -15.77 58.93 -33.94
CA THR A 143 -16.36 57.97 -32.99
C THR A 143 -15.60 56.65 -33.03
N ALA A 144 -15.41 56.09 -34.22
CA ALA A 144 -14.67 54.85 -34.44
C ALA A 144 -13.21 54.98 -33.99
N LYS A 145 -12.56 56.13 -34.21
CA LYS A 145 -11.23 56.40 -33.68
C LYS A 145 -11.16 56.29 -32.17
N ARG A 146 -12.07 56.92 -31.42
CA ARG A 146 -12.09 56.83 -29.95
C ARG A 146 -12.31 55.39 -29.47
N LEU A 147 -13.21 54.66 -30.14
CA LEU A 147 -13.49 53.26 -29.80
C LEU A 147 -12.30 52.34 -30.11
N TYR A 148 -11.60 52.59 -31.21
CA TYR A 148 -10.37 51.90 -31.61
C TYR A 148 -9.21 52.22 -30.65
N ASP A 149 -8.91 53.50 -30.42
CA ASP A 149 -7.79 53.95 -29.56
C ASP A 149 -7.96 53.48 -28.10
N SER A 150 -9.19 53.22 -27.66
CA SER A 150 -9.47 52.70 -26.30
C SER A 150 -9.16 51.22 -26.10
N ASP A 151 -8.91 50.44 -27.16
CA ASP A 151 -8.51 49.02 -27.02
C ASP A 151 -7.69 48.53 -28.21
N SER A 152 -6.42 48.23 -27.94
CA SER A 152 -5.46 47.70 -28.90
C SER A 152 -5.91 46.42 -29.62
N SER A 153 -6.81 45.64 -29.02
CA SER A 153 -7.23 44.35 -29.60
C SER A 153 -8.26 44.51 -30.73
N ILE A 154 -8.77 45.72 -30.96
CA ILE A 154 -9.63 46.03 -32.09
C ILE A 154 -8.76 46.41 -33.27
N ARG A 155 -8.86 45.66 -34.36
CA ARG A 155 -8.10 45.89 -35.59
C ARG A 155 -8.82 46.83 -36.55
N SER A 156 -10.14 46.73 -36.61
CA SER A 156 -10.97 47.74 -37.25
C SER A 156 -12.39 47.75 -36.74
N ILE A 157 -13.02 48.91 -36.91
CA ILE A 157 -14.43 49.15 -36.67
C ILE A 157 -15.04 49.53 -38.03
N GLN A 158 -16.19 48.96 -38.34
CA GLN A 158 -16.81 49.11 -39.66
C GLN A 158 -18.33 49.29 -39.54
N MET A 159 -18.93 49.94 -40.53
CA MET A 159 -20.38 49.95 -40.71
C MET A 159 -20.77 49.54 -42.12
N ALA A 160 -21.80 48.72 -42.19
CA ALA A 160 -22.30 48.13 -43.42
C ALA A 160 -23.79 48.42 -43.65
N PRO A 161 -24.17 49.62 -44.10
CA PRO A 161 -25.55 49.93 -44.47
C PRO A 161 -26.04 48.96 -45.55
N LYS A 162 -27.22 48.36 -45.34
CA LYS A 162 -27.81 47.31 -46.19
C LYS A 162 -26.87 46.12 -46.45
N GLY A 163 -25.93 45.86 -45.55
CA GLY A 163 -24.92 44.81 -45.68
C GLY A 163 -23.73 45.15 -46.58
N VAL A 164 -23.60 46.40 -47.06
CA VAL A 164 -22.45 46.86 -47.84
C VAL A 164 -21.53 47.65 -46.92
N VAL A 165 -20.33 47.14 -46.64
CA VAL A 165 -19.30 47.82 -45.85
C VAL A 165 -18.91 49.10 -46.57
N LYS A 166 -19.26 50.25 -45.99
CA LYS A 166 -19.01 51.59 -46.55
C LYS A 166 -18.11 52.44 -45.67
N TYR A 167 -17.99 52.09 -44.40
CA TYR A 167 -17.24 52.84 -43.40
C TYR A 167 -16.32 51.87 -42.70
N VAL A 168 -15.02 52.20 -42.65
CA VAL A 168 -13.97 51.38 -42.05
C VAL A 168 -12.99 52.31 -41.35
N TYR A 169 -12.59 51.98 -40.13
CA TYR A 169 -11.55 52.70 -39.40
C TYR A 169 -10.64 51.72 -38.63
N PRO A 170 -9.31 51.87 -38.69
CA PRO A 170 -8.58 52.70 -39.65
C PRO A 170 -8.69 52.10 -41.06
N VAL A 171 -8.75 52.94 -42.11
CA VAL A 171 -8.78 52.44 -43.50
C VAL A 171 -7.48 51.76 -43.88
N LYS A 172 -6.35 52.34 -43.47
CA LYS A 172 -5.01 51.83 -43.78
C LYS A 172 -4.84 50.41 -43.25
N GLY A 173 -4.55 49.46 -44.13
CA GLY A 173 -4.41 48.04 -43.79
C GLY A 173 -5.74 47.30 -43.61
N ASN A 174 -6.88 47.96 -43.89
CA ASN A 174 -8.22 47.37 -43.87
C ASN A 174 -9.00 47.61 -45.17
N GLU A 175 -8.32 47.90 -46.28
CA GLU A 175 -8.94 48.23 -47.57
C GLU A 175 -9.78 47.07 -48.12
N GLU A 176 -9.37 45.83 -47.91
CA GLU A 176 -10.11 44.61 -48.30
C GLU A 176 -11.40 44.38 -47.48
N ALA A 177 -11.69 45.23 -46.49
CA ALA A 177 -12.93 45.15 -45.74
C ALA A 177 -14.14 45.65 -46.56
N PHE A 178 -13.95 46.58 -47.50
CA PHE A 178 -15.03 47.14 -48.32
C PHE A 178 -15.66 46.07 -49.22
N GLY A 179 -16.99 46.12 -49.38
CA GLY A 179 -17.72 45.17 -50.21
C GLY A 179 -19.08 44.78 -49.63
N ASN A 180 -19.79 43.90 -50.34
CA ASN A 180 -21.10 43.41 -49.93
C ASN A 180 -20.98 42.07 -49.21
N LEU A 181 -21.42 42.04 -47.94
CA LEU A 181 -21.34 40.87 -47.07
C LEU A 181 -22.21 39.71 -47.57
N PHE A 182 -23.33 39.99 -48.23
CA PHE A 182 -24.26 38.97 -48.69
C PHE A 182 -23.84 38.31 -50.02
N THR A 183 -22.82 38.86 -50.68
CA THR A 183 -22.27 38.30 -51.93
C THR A 183 -20.91 37.63 -51.74
N ASP A 184 -20.19 37.95 -50.66
CA ASP A 184 -18.92 37.32 -50.30
C ASP A 184 -19.17 35.93 -49.68
N PRO A 185 -18.73 34.82 -50.31
CA PRO A 185 -18.96 33.47 -49.81
C PRO A 185 -18.45 33.24 -48.38
N GLY A 186 -17.35 33.88 -47.99
CA GLY A 186 -16.76 33.72 -46.66
C GLY A 186 -17.38 34.62 -45.59
N ARG A 187 -18.32 35.49 -45.95
CA ARG A 187 -18.99 36.42 -45.00
C ARG A 187 -20.51 36.29 -45.00
N LYS A 188 -21.08 35.64 -46.03
CA LYS A 188 -22.51 35.59 -46.30
C LYS A 188 -23.30 34.90 -45.20
N GLU A 189 -22.88 33.70 -44.81
CA GLU A 189 -23.64 32.83 -43.90
C GLU A 189 -23.89 33.51 -42.55
N GLU A 190 -22.83 33.97 -41.87
CA GLU A 190 -23.01 34.63 -40.57
C GLU A 190 -23.66 36.02 -40.67
N ALA A 191 -23.58 36.69 -41.82
CA ALA A 191 -24.28 37.95 -42.05
C ALA A 191 -25.79 37.73 -42.26
N GLU A 192 -26.19 36.72 -43.03
CA GLU A 192 -27.60 36.35 -43.22
C GLU A 192 -28.22 35.91 -41.90
N TYR A 193 -27.53 35.04 -41.15
CA TYR A 193 -27.98 34.62 -39.82
C TYR A 193 -28.20 35.82 -38.89
N ALA A 194 -27.25 36.75 -38.80
CA ALA A 194 -27.38 37.93 -37.93
C ALA A 194 -28.55 38.83 -38.37
N LYS A 195 -28.74 39.02 -39.68
CA LYS A 195 -29.85 39.81 -40.23
C LYS A 195 -31.21 39.17 -39.92
N ASP A 196 -31.33 37.86 -40.11
CA ASP A 196 -32.62 37.15 -40.04
C ASP A 196 -33.05 36.88 -38.59
N THR A 197 -32.10 36.56 -37.72
CA THR A 197 -32.38 36.32 -36.29
C THR A 197 -32.43 37.61 -35.46
N GLY A 198 -31.75 38.66 -35.93
CA GLY A 198 -31.51 39.88 -35.17
C GLY A 198 -30.54 39.72 -34.00
N ASN A 199 -29.89 38.55 -33.88
CA ASN A 199 -28.87 38.28 -32.89
C ASN A 199 -27.49 38.72 -33.40
N MET A 200 -26.64 39.14 -32.47
CA MET A 200 -25.23 39.39 -32.76
C MET A 200 -24.51 38.08 -33.08
N THR A 201 -23.54 38.12 -33.99
CA THR A 201 -22.71 36.97 -34.35
C THR A 201 -21.23 37.26 -34.16
N ILE A 202 -20.48 36.25 -33.73
CA ILE A 202 -19.02 36.22 -33.77
C ILE A 202 -18.60 35.13 -34.75
N ALA A 203 -18.04 35.56 -35.87
CA ALA A 203 -17.51 34.68 -36.89
C ALA A 203 -15.99 34.53 -36.72
N GLY A 204 -15.48 33.33 -36.92
CA GLY A 204 -14.05 33.02 -36.89
C GLY A 204 -13.64 32.02 -35.80
N PRO A 205 -12.32 31.88 -35.57
CA PRO A 205 -11.28 32.75 -36.09
C PRO A 205 -10.95 32.43 -37.55
N PHE A 206 -10.70 33.48 -38.33
CA PHE A 206 -10.26 33.37 -39.72
C PHE A 206 -8.88 33.98 -39.87
N GLU A 207 -8.12 33.51 -40.84
CA GLU A 207 -7.02 34.30 -41.36
C GLU A 207 -7.63 35.52 -42.06
N LEU A 208 -7.38 36.70 -41.48
CA LEU A 208 -7.90 37.94 -42.01
C LEU A 208 -7.22 38.24 -43.34
N TYR A 209 -7.94 38.87 -44.27
CA TYR A 209 -7.38 39.39 -45.53
C TYR A 209 -6.14 40.28 -45.33
N GLN A 210 -6.01 40.84 -44.13
CA GLN A 210 -4.99 41.78 -43.71
C GLN A 210 -3.78 41.09 -43.05
N GLY A 211 -3.81 39.76 -42.96
CA GLY A 211 -2.82 38.91 -42.30
C GLY A 211 -3.05 38.75 -40.79
N GLY A 212 -2.88 37.53 -40.28
CA GLY A 212 -3.09 37.18 -38.87
C GLY A 212 -4.51 36.67 -38.57
N MET A 213 -4.68 36.07 -37.40
CA MET A 213 -5.95 35.44 -37.00
C MET A 213 -6.86 36.45 -36.30
N GLY A 214 -8.11 36.53 -36.76
CA GLY A 214 -9.09 37.47 -36.21
C GLY A 214 -10.48 36.90 -36.09
N VAL A 215 -11.28 37.51 -35.22
CA VAL A 215 -12.72 37.26 -35.11
C VAL A 215 -13.50 38.49 -35.53
N VAL A 216 -14.61 38.26 -36.24
CA VAL A 216 -15.46 39.31 -36.78
C VAL A 216 -16.79 39.28 -36.06
N VAL A 217 -17.06 40.33 -35.29
CA VAL A 217 -18.33 40.54 -34.61
C VAL A 217 -19.25 41.34 -35.52
N ARG A 218 -20.48 40.88 -35.72
CA ARG A 218 -21.51 41.61 -36.46
C ARG A 218 -22.71 41.85 -35.56
N ARG A 219 -23.03 43.12 -35.33
CA ARG A 219 -24.24 43.55 -34.64
C ARG A 219 -25.26 44.06 -35.66
N PRO A 220 -26.39 43.37 -35.85
CA PRO A 220 -27.43 43.82 -36.77
C PRO A 220 -28.16 45.02 -36.18
N ILE A 221 -28.25 46.10 -36.97
CA ILE A 221 -28.95 47.32 -36.57
C ILE A 221 -30.29 47.35 -37.28
N PHE A 222 -31.36 47.57 -36.52
CA PHE A 222 -32.70 47.73 -37.05
C PHE A 222 -33.26 49.09 -36.68
N LEU A 223 -33.99 49.69 -37.62
CA LEU A 223 -34.73 50.92 -37.38
C LEU A 223 -36.22 50.60 -37.26
N THR A 224 -36.87 51.20 -36.28
CA THR A 224 -38.31 51.14 -36.12
C THR A 224 -38.93 52.40 -36.72
N GLN A 225 -39.70 52.23 -37.80
CA GLN A 225 -40.49 53.28 -38.41
C GLN A 225 -41.93 52.80 -38.52
N ASN A 226 -42.90 53.61 -38.09
CA ASN A 226 -44.34 53.26 -38.12
C ASN A 226 -44.66 51.88 -37.51
N ASN A 227 -44.03 51.56 -36.36
CA ASN A 227 -44.15 50.27 -35.68
C ASN A 227 -43.67 49.04 -36.47
N GLN A 228 -42.98 49.22 -37.61
CA GLN A 228 -42.31 48.14 -38.34
C GLN A 228 -40.80 48.21 -38.15
N LYS A 229 -40.23 47.07 -37.75
CA LYS A 229 -38.78 46.88 -37.61
C LYS A 229 -38.20 46.56 -38.99
N SER A 230 -37.25 47.36 -39.44
CA SER A 230 -36.57 47.20 -40.73
C SER A 230 -35.07 47.07 -40.53
N PHE A 231 -34.43 46.13 -41.22
CA PHE A 231 -32.98 45.97 -41.18
C PHE A 231 -32.30 47.16 -41.84
N TRP A 232 -31.44 47.86 -41.12
CA TRP A 232 -30.69 49.00 -41.65
C TRP A 232 -29.30 48.59 -42.15
N GLY A 233 -28.61 47.71 -41.44
CA GLY A 233 -27.22 47.35 -41.72
C GLY A 233 -26.53 46.72 -40.52
N PHE A 234 -25.20 46.70 -40.52
CA PHE A 234 -24.40 46.19 -39.40
C PHE A 234 -23.46 47.25 -38.84
N ALA A 235 -23.22 47.18 -37.53
CA ALA A 235 -21.98 47.61 -36.92
C ALA A 235 -21.06 46.38 -36.75
N ILE A 236 -19.79 46.53 -37.12
CA ILE A 236 -18.85 45.41 -37.21
C ILE A 236 -17.57 45.79 -36.46
N ALA A 237 -17.06 44.87 -35.66
CA ALA A 237 -15.72 44.95 -35.10
C ALA A 237 -14.89 43.74 -35.56
N VAL A 238 -13.69 44.00 -36.04
CA VAL A 238 -12.69 42.97 -36.31
C VAL A 238 -11.69 43.02 -35.17
N MET A 239 -11.52 41.90 -34.47
CA MET A 239 -10.66 41.83 -33.29
C MET A 239 -9.52 40.83 -33.51
N ASP A 240 -8.35 41.17 -32.97
CA ASP A 240 -7.16 40.33 -32.98
C ASP A 240 -7.27 39.23 -31.91
N VAL A 241 -7.21 37.98 -32.35
CA VAL A 241 -7.46 36.80 -31.52
C VAL A 241 -6.35 36.60 -30.47
N PRO A 242 -5.05 36.61 -30.84
CA PRO A 242 -3.94 36.66 -29.88
C PRO A 242 -4.15 37.68 -28.76
N GLU A 243 -4.50 38.93 -29.08
CA GLU A 243 -4.64 39.96 -28.04
C GLU A 243 -5.82 39.73 -27.08
N ILE A 244 -6.96 39.24 -27.58
CA ILE A 244 -8.12 38.92 -26.72
C ILE A 244 -7.76 37.83 -25.71
N PHE A 245 -6.99 36.84 -26.14
CA PHE A 245 -6.59 35.68 -25.33
C PHE A 245 -5.46 35.99 -24.37
N ASP A 246 -4.48 36.79 -24.79
CA ASP A 246 -3.38 37.23 -23.94
C ASP A 246 -3.92 38.12 -22.80
N LYS A 247 -4.85 39.04 -23.10
CA LYS A 247 -5.51 39.87 -22.08
C LYS A 247 -6.46 39.08 -21.17
N ALA A 248 -6.97 37.94 -21.61
CA ALA A 248 -7.79 37.06 -20.78
C ALA A 248 -6.98 36.32 -19.70
N GLY A 249 -5.65 36.37 -19.74
CA GLY A 249 -4.79 35.71 -18.74
C GLY A 249 -4.44 34.26 -19.08
N LEU A 250 -4.76 33.77 -20.28
CA LEU A 250 -4.55 32.36 -20.64
C LEU A 250 -3.07 31.92 -20.65
N GLN A 251 -2.14 32.87 -20.67
CA GLN A 251 -0.70 32.57 -20.50
C GLN A 251 -0.36 32.20 -19.05
N GLU A 252 -1.18 32.58 -18.06
CA GLU A 252 -1.02 32.18 -16.65
C GLU A 252 -1.22 30.67 -16.50
N LEU A 253 -2.18 30.08 -17.22
CA LEU A 253 -2.38 28.63 -17.26
C LEU A 253 -1.10 27.89 -17.66
N LYS A 254 -0.37 28.38 -18.68
CA LYS A 254 0.91 27.79 -19.09
C LYS A 254 1.97 27.91 -18.01
N LYS A 255 2.03 29.04 -17.29
CA LYS A 255 2.98 29.24 -16.18
C LYS A 255 2.67 28.31 -15.00
N GLU A 256 1.40 28.02 -14.77
CA GLU A 256 0.94 27.05 -13.77
C GLU A 256 1.06 25.58 -14.21
N GLY A 257 1.62 25.33 -15.40
CA GLY A 257 1.89 23.98 -15.89
C GLY A 257 0.70 23.32 -16.60
N TYR A 258 -0.28 24.10 -17.07
CA TYR A 258 -1.41 23.63 -17.87
C TYR A 258 -1.22 23.90 -19.37
N LEU A 259 -1.62 22.92 -20.17
CA LEU A 259 -1.96 23.12 -21.57
C LEU A 259 -3.41 23.59 -21.64
N TYR A 260 -3.69 24.57 -22.49
CA TYR A 260 -5.06 25.00 -22.79
C TYR A 260 -5.36 24.90 -24.28
N GLN A 261 -6.64 24.77 -24.62
CA GLN A 261 -7.17 24.79 -25.98
C GLN A 261 -8.53 25.49 -26.00
N ILE A 262 -8.73 26.39 -26.96
CA ILE A 262 -10.02 26.99 -27.28
C ILE A 262 -10.47 26.40 -28.61
N SER A 263 -11.70 25.89 -28.67
CA SER A 263 -12.29 25.34 -29.89
C SER A 263 -13.72 25.83 -30.11
N ARG A 264 -14.13 25.94 -31.37
CA ARG A 264 -15.53 26.15 -31.76
C ARG A 264 -16.13 24.80 -32.17
N ILE A 265 -17.38 24.56 -31.79
CA ILE A 265 -18.16 23.45 -32.35
C ILE A 265 -18.92 23.99 -33.56
N MET A 266 -18.68 23.40 -34.72
CA MET A 266 -19.38 23.70 -35.98
C MET A 266 -20.74 22.98 -36.02
N GLU A 267 -21.64 23.40 -36.92
CA GLU A 267 -22.99 22.79 -37.03
C GLU A 267 -22.96 21.30 -37.41
N ASP A 268 -21.93 20.87 -38.14
CA ASP A 268 -21.67 19.46 -38.48
C ASP A 268 -21.10 18.64 -37.30
N GLY A 269 -20.92 19.26 -36.13
CA GLY A 269 -20.34 18.67 -34.93
C GLY A 269 -18.81 18.63 -34.90
N SER A 270 -18.13 19.08 -35.95
CA SER A 270 -16.67 19.14 -35.99
C SER A 270 -16.13 20.21 -35.03
N LYS A 271 -14.97 19.93 -34.42
CA LYS A 271 -14.26 20.89 -33.56
C LYS A 271 -13.21 21.64 -34.38
N GLN A 272 -13.35 22.96 -34.48
CA GLN A 272 -12.33 23.84 -35.06
C GLN A 272 -11.46 24.43 -33.95
N LEU A 273 -10.14 24.24 -34.03
CA LEU A 273 -9.18 24.85 -33.10
C LEU A 273 -9.11 26.36 -33.33
N ILE A 274 -9.37 27.14 -32.28
CA ILE A 274 -9.28 28.60 -32.30
C ILE A 274 -7.90 29.05 -31.85
N ALA A 275 -7.44 28.56 -30.70
CA ALA A 275 -6.13 28.84 -30.13
C ALA A 275 -5.72 27.80 -29.09
N GLY A 276 -4.43 27.79 -28.74
CA GLY A 276 -3.89 26.93 -27.68
C GLY A 276 -3.02 25.79 -28.20
N SER A 277 -2.83 24.79 -27.35
CA SER A 277 -1.89 23.69 -27.55
C SER A 277 -2.48 22.63 -28.47
N LYS A 278 -1.74 22.19 -29.49
CA LYS A 278 -2.17 21.15 -30.45
C LYS A 278 -2.26 19.72 -29.86
N LYS A 279 -1.82 19.53 -28.61
CA LYS A 279 -1.58 18.21 -27.98
C LYS A 279 -2.55 17.87 -26.83
N ILE A 280 -3.75 18.44 -26.81
CA ILE A 280 -4.75 18.05 -25.80
C ILE A 280 -5.60 16.92 -26.39
N THR A 281 -5.44 15.70 -25.87
CA THR A 281 -6.34 14.57 -26.12
C THR A 281 -7.61 14.73 -25.29
N ALA A 282 -8.76 14.42 -25.90
CA ALA A 282 -10.08 14.65 -25.29
C ALA A 282 -10.34 13.82 -24.02
N GLU A 283 -9.60 12.72 -23.81
CA GLU A 283 -9.82 11.79 -22.70
C GLU A 283 -9.28 12.31 -21.35
N ASP A 284 -8.27 13.18 -21.38
CA ASP A 284 -7.63 13.74 -20.18
C ASP A 284 -7.93 15.23 -19.98
N ALA A 285 -8.68 15.86 -20.87
CA ALA A 285 -9.01 17.27 -20.78
C ALA A 285 -10.31 17.49 -20.00
N ILE A 286 -10.32 18.51 -19.15
CA ILE A 286 -11.58 19.08 -18.67
C ILE A 286 -12.00 20.22 -19.60
N GLU A 287 -13.27 20.26 -19.96
CA GLU A 287 -13.84 21.25 -20.89
C GLU A 287 -14.97 22.04 -20.23
N ILE A 288 -15.06 23.33 -20.55
CA ILE A 288 -16.20 24.20 -20.22
C ILE A 288 -16.66 24.97 -21.46
N GLY A 289 -17.95 25.26 -21.53
CA GLY A 289 -18.52 26.13 -22.57
C GLY A 289 -18.30 27.60 -22.25
N VAL A 290 -18.00 28.38 -23.28
CA VAL A 290 -17.95 29.85 -23.25
C VAL A 290 -19.00 30.35 -24.24
N ASP A 291 -19.99 31.08 -23.75
CA ASP A 291 -21.14 31.52 -24.53
C ASP A 291 -20.81 32.78 -25.33
N VAL A 292 -20.58 32.64 -26.63
CA VAL A 292 -20.27 33.76 -27.51
C VAL A 292 -21.46 34.06 -28.44
N PRO A 293 -21.68 35.31 -28.86
CA PRO A 293 -22.76 35.61 -29.80
C PRO A 293 -22.68 34.75 -31.07
N GLY A 294 -23.77 34.05 -31.40
CA GLY A 294 -23.85 33.21 -32.59
C GLY A 294 -23.16 31.83 -32.50
N GLY A 295 -22.71 31.39 -31.32
CA GLY A 295 -22.15 30.04 -31.16
C GLY A 295 -21.74 29.67 -29.73
N LYS A 296 -21.18 28.46 -29.57
CA LYS A 296 -20.56 28.04 -28.31
C LYS A 296 -19.10 27.71 -28.54
N TRP A 297 -18.23 28.35 -27.79
CA TRP A 297 -16.83 27.95 -27.71
C TRP A 297 -16.64 26.97 -26.56
N LYS A 298 -15.57 26.19 -26.64
CA LYS A 298 -15.12 25.30 -25.58
C LYS A 298 -13.70 25.66 -25.19
N LEU A 299 -13.50 25.98 -23.93
CA LEU A 299 -12.19 26.10 -23.31
C LEU A 299 -11.88 24.77 -22.62
N ALA A 300 -10.73 24.19 -22.96
CA ALA A 300 -10.25 22.94 -22.41
C ALA A 300 -8.88 23.13 -21.77
N ILE A 301 -8.63 22.50 -20.63
CA ILE A 301 -7.31 22.46 -19.99
C ILE A 301 -6.90 21.06 -19.58
N CYS A 302 -5.58 20.82 -19.56
CA CYS A 302 -4.97 19.59 -19.07
C CYS A 302 -3.59 19.91 -18.46
N PRO A 303 -3.23 19.36 -17.28
CA PRO A 303 -1.89 19.51 -16.73
C PRO A 303 -0.84 18.86 -17.64
N THR A 304 0.33 19.49 -17.75
CA THR A 304 1.45 18.99 -18.57
C THR A 304 2.00 17.63 -18.12
N GLU A 305 1.99 17.34 -16.82
CA GLU A 305 2.39 16.05 -16.25
C GLU A 305 1.21 15.07 -16.03
N GLY A 306 0.00 15.46 -16.45
CA GLY A 306 -1.24 14.75 -16.13
C GLY A 306 -1.81 15.09 -14.75
N TRP A 307 -3.03 14.61 -14.47
CA TRP A 307 -3.76 14.90 -13.22
C TRP A 307 -3.11 14.32 -11.96
N ILE A 308 -2.17 13.42 -12.13
CA ILE A 308 -1.41 12.78 -11.06
C ILE A 308 0.04 12.73 -11.51
N SER A 309 0.94 13.34 -10.75
CA SER A 309 2.37 13.27 -11.06
C SER A 309 2.92 11.87 -10.75
N ASN A 310 3.64 11.28 -11.69
CA ASN A 310 4.32 9.98 -11.54
C ASN A 310 5.29 9.98 -10.35
N HIS A 311 5.92 11.12 -10.04
CA HIS A 311 6.79 11.26 -8.88
C HIS A 311 6.04 11.07 -7.56
N SER A 312 4.84 11.64 -7.44
CA SER A 312 4.02 11.48 -6.24
C SER A 312 3.59 10.02 -6.03
N LEU A 313 3.30 9.29 -7.11
CA LEU A 313 2.95 7.87 -7.07
C LEU A 313 4.16 7.04 -6.65
N ALA A 314 5.34 7.32 -7.20
CA ALA A 314 6.59 6.64 -6.84
C ALA A 314 6.92 6.81 -5.35
N ILE A 315 6.81 8.03 -4.80
CA ILE A 315 7.05 8.29 -3.38
C ILE A 315 6.10 7.48 -2.50
N LYS A 316 4.80 7.47 -2.81
CA LYS A 316 3.80 6.67 -2.07
C LYS A 316 4.12 5.17 -2.12
N ALA A 317 4.51 4.65 -3.28
CA ALA A 317 4.89 3.25 -3.44
C ALA A 317 6.14 2.90 -2.63
N VAL A 318 7.15 3.77 -2.60
CA VAL A 318 8.36 3.57 -1.78
C VAL A 318 8.01 3.58 -0.29
N VAL A 319 7.20 4.52 0.18
CA VAL A 319 6.76 4.58 1.58
C VAL A 319 5.98 3.32 1.97
N ALA A 320 5.05 2.86 1.12
CA ALA A 320 4.32 1.62 1.32
C ALA A 320 5.26 0.41 1.45
N LEU A 321 6.23 0.27 0.53
CA LEU A 321 7.21 -0.81 0.57
C LEU A 321 8.07 -0.79 1.84
N LEU A 322 8.48 0.38 2.32
CA LEU A 322 9.24 0.51 3.56
C LEU A 322 8.42 0.06 4.78
N ILE A 323 7.12 0.39 4.81
CA ILE A 323 6.19 -0.06 5.86
C ILE A 323 6.04 -1.59 5.82
N ASP A 324 5.88 -2.16 4.62
CA ASP A 324 5.71 -3.61 4.44
C ASP A 324 6.97 -4.39 4.87
N ILE A 325 8.17 -3.87 4.53
CA ILE A 325 9.46 -4.44 4.97
C ILE A 325 9.58 -4.37 6.49
N LEU A 326 9.25 -3.21 7.11
CA LEU A 326 9.31 -3.05 8.55
C LEU A 326 8.35 -4.02 9.27
N ALA A 327 7.13 -4.18 8.76
CA ALA A 327 6.16 -5.14 9.30
C ALA A 327 6.67 -6.58 9.21
N ALA A 328 7.30 -6.97 8.09
CA ALA A 328 7.90 -8.30 7.94
C ALA A 328 9.08 -8.53 8.90
N LEU A 329 9.94 -7.53 9.10
CA LEU A 329 11.05 -7.61 10.05
C LEU A 329 10.56 -7.77 11.49
N LEU A 330 9.53 -7.01 11.88
CA LEU A 330 8.92 -7.13 13.21
C LEU A 330 8.25 -8.51 13.41
N ALA A 331 7.54 -9.01 12.40
CA ALA A 331 6.96 -10.35 12.44
C ALA A 331 8.05 -11.43 12.59
N PHE A 332 9.14 -11.31 11.83
CA PHE A 332 10.28 -12.22 11.94
C PHE A 332 10.94 -12.17 13.34
N TYR A 333 11.15 -10.97 13.88
CA TYR A 333 11.69 -10.79 15.22
C TYR A 333 10.80 -11.44 16.30
N PHE A 334 9.48 -11.24 16.21
CA PHE A 334 8.54 -11.81 17.18
C PHE A 334 8.54 -13.35 17.15
N VAL A 335 8.50 -13.95 15.94
CA VAL A 335 8.51 -15.41 15.75
C VAL A 335 9.82 -16.05 16.24
N THR A 336 10.94 -15.33 16.16
CA THR A 336 12.25 -15.83 16.60
C THR A 336 12.47 -15.67 18.10
N SER A 337 12.02 -14.56 18.70
CA SER A 337 12.17 -14.28 20.14
C SER A 337 11.50 -15.35 21.03
N GLU A 338 10.32 -15.84 20.64
CA GLU A 338 9.60 -16.88 21.38
C GLU A 338 10.40 -18.18 21.55
N ARG A 339 11.31 -18.50 20.61
CA ARG A 339 12.20 -19.67 20.77
C ARG A 339 13.31 -19.44 21.79
N GLN A 340 13.88 -18.25 21.80
CA GLN A 340 14.97 -17.93 22.72
C GLN A 340 14.48 -18.05 24.16
N LYS A 341 13.25 -17.58 24.43
CA LYS A 341 12.60 -17.75 25.73
C LYS A 341 12.44 -19.22 26.11
N LYS A 342 11.83 -20.04 25.24
CA LYS A 342 11.62 -21.48 25.52
C LYS A 342 12.91 -22.27 25.71
N GLY A 343 13.97 -21.96 24.96
CA GLY A 343 15.27 -22.61 25.10
C GLY A 343 15.97 -22.27 26.41
N LEU A 344 15.91 -20.99 26.82
CA LEU A 344 16.43 -20.55 28.12
C LEU A 344 15.63 -21.15 29.28
N ASP A 345 14.31 -21.25 29.15
CA ASP A 345 13.45 -21.87 30.16
C ASP A 345 13.79 -23.35 30.37
N LEU A 346 14.09 -24.10 29.31
CA LEU A 346 14.47 -25.52 29.44
C LEU A 346 15.83 -25.68 30.13
N LEU A 347 16.83 -24.88 29.74
CA LEU A 347 18.16 -24.91 30.36
C LEU A 347 18.14 -24.47 31.81
N ALA A 348 17.29 -23.51 32.17
CA ALA A 348 17.17 -23.02 33.54
C ALA A 348 16.47 -24.01 34.48
N ASN A 349 15.74 -25.00 33.94
CA ASN A 349 14.86 -25.89 34.69
C ASN A 349 15.27 -27.37 34.65
N THR A 350 16.40 -27.71 34.00
CA THR A 350 16.90 -29.09 33.91
C THR A 350 18.26 -29.23 34.59
N ASP A 351 18.53 -30.41 35.14
CA ASP A 351 19.85 -30.79 35.65
C ASP A 351 20.77 -31.13 34.47
N PRO A 352 21.97 -30.54 34.37
CA PRO A 352 22.85 -30.74 33.23
C PRO A 352 23.42 -32.15 33.11
N MET A 353 23.48 -32.91 34.22
CA MET A 353 24.05 -34.26 34.25
C MET A 353 22.98 -35.31 33.94
N THR A 354 21.84 -35.28 34.62
CA THR A 354 20.81 -36.32 34.48
C THR A 354 19.71 -35.99 33.48
N ARG A 355 19.63 -34.74 33.00
CA ARG A 355 18.55 -34.22 32.15
C ARG A 355 17.15 -34.24 32.77
N LEU A 356 17.01 -34.68 34.02
CA LEU A 356 15.78 -34.51 34.79
C LEU A 356 15.53 -33.02 35.08
N TYR A 357 14.33 -32.70 35.55
CA TYR A 357 14.05 -31.37 36.07
C TYR A 357 14.93 -31.07 37.30
N ASN A 358 15.27 -29.81 37.52
CA ASN A 358 16.05 -29.41 38.70
C ASN A 358 15.13 -28.98 39.87
N GLU A 359 15.72 -28.71 41.03
CA GLU A 359 15.01 -28.23 42.23
C GLU A 359 14.14 -26.98 41.97
N ARG A 360 14.62 -26.07 41.10
CA ARG A 360 13.87 -24.86 40.74
C ARG A 360 12.56 -25.21 40.04
N TYR A 361 12.60 -26.16 39.10
CA TYR A 361 11.39 -26.63 38.43
C TYR A 361 10.45 -27.35 39.39
N LEU A 362 10.98 -28.23 40.26
CA LEU A 362 10.19 -28.91 41.29
C LEU A 362 9.39 -27.88 42.11
N THR A 363 10.08 -26.90 42.67
CA THR A 363 9.47 -25.84 43.50
C THR A 363 8.41 -25.06 42.74
N SER A 364 8.70 -24.67 41.50
CA SER A 364 7.75 -23.95 40.64
C SER A 364 6.51 -24.80 40.33
N LYS A 365 6.69 -26.09 40.10
CA LYS A 365 5.61 -27.02 39.78
C LYS A 365 4.72 -27.29 41.00
N LEU A 366 5.32 -27.53 42.17
CA LEU A 366 4.59 -27.69 43.43
C LEU A 366 3.73 -26.46 43.75
N LYS A 367 4.29 -25.25 43.63
CA LYS A 367 3.51 -24.00 43.79
C LYS A 367 2.32 -23.93 42.84
N THR A 368 2.52 -24.34 41.58
CA THR A 368 1.46 -24.35 40.56
C THR A 368 0.34 -25.34 40.91
N LEU A 369 0.69 -26.56 41.33
CA LEU A 369 -0.26 -27.60 41.70
C LEU A 369 -1.06 -27.23 42.95
N ILE A 370 -0.39 -26.72 43.98
CA ILE A 370 -1.04 -26.24 45.22
C ILE A 370 -1.96 -25.05 44.94
N HIS A 371 -1.52 -24.07 44.13
CA HIS A 371 -2.36 -22.92 43.79
C HIS A 371 -3.61 -23.31 42.99
N ARG A 372 -3.52 -24.37 42.19
CA ARG A 372 -4.65 -24.94 41.44
C ARG A 372 -5.44 -25.98 42.24
N GLU A 373 -5.12 -26.18 43.51
CA GLU A 373 -5.69 -27.21 44.38
C GLU A 373 -5.72 -28.61 43.73
N THR A 374 -4.74 -28.90 42.90
CA THR A 374 -4.63 -30.18 42.18
C THR A 374 -3.99 -31.21 43.09
N PRO A 375 -4.63 -32.35 43.40
CA PRO A 375 -4.01 -33.41 44.20
C PRO A 375 -2.76 -33.99 43.54
N PHE A 376 -1.75 -34.30 44.35
CA PHE A 376 -0.53 -34.95 43.89
C PHE A 376 0.21 -35.68 45.02
N GLY A 377 1.06 -36.63 44.65
CA GLY A 377 2.04 -37.25 45.56
C GLY A 377 3.44 -36.74 45.30
N LEU A 378 4.15 -36.37 46.37
CA LEU A 378 5.54 -35.93 46.34
C LEU A 378 6.42 -37.01 46.98
N TYR A 379 7.30 -37.59 46.20
CA TYR A 379 8.30 -38.56 46.64
C TYR A 379 9.66 -37.89 46.76
N TYR A 380 10.39 -38.21 47.82
CA TYR A 380 11.80 -37.88 48.01
C TYR A 380 12.60 -39.18 48.08
N LEU A 381 13.69 -39.23 47.33
CA LEU A 381 14.58 -40.36 47.19
C LEU A 381 16.02 -39.94 47.47
N ASP A 382 16.77 -40.81 48.13
CA ASP A 382 18.19 -40.63 48.41
C ASP A 382 18.90 -41.98 48.23
N LEU A 383 20.00 -41.99 47.46
CA LEU A 383 20.80 -43.20 47.25
C LEU A 383 21.63 -43.53 48.48
N ASN A 384 21.38 -44.70 49.05
CA ASN A 384 22.12 -45.14 50.22
C ASN A 384 23.58 -45.42 49.89
N LYS A 385 24.47 -44.88 50.73
CA LYS A 385 25.93 -45.08 50.65
C LYS A 385 26.54 -44.64 49.30
N PHE A 386 25.92 -43.71 48.58
CA PHE A 386 26.47 -43.19 47.31
C PHE A 386 27.90 -42.64 47.46
N LYS A 387 28.20 -41.99 48.59
CA LYS A 387 29.57 -41.55 48.91
C LYS A 387 30.59 -42.69 48.89
N VAL A 388 30.22 -43.89 49.38
CA VAL A 388 31.10 -45.07 49.36
C VAL A 388 31.37 -45.51 47.93
N VAL A 389 30.40 -45.39 47.02
CA VAL A 389 30.59 -45.68 45.59
C VAL A 389 31.62 -44.71 45.00
N ASN A 390 31.48 -43.40 45.25
CA ASN A 390 32.44 -42.41 44.78
C ASN A 390 33.84 -42.63 45.36
N ASP A 391 33.93 -42.90 46.66
CA ASP A 391 35.20 -43.11 47.35
C ASP A 391 35.90 -44.40 46.89
N SER A 392 35.14 -45.43 46.47
CA SER A 392 35.69 -46.74 46.06
C SER A 392 35.99 -46.85 44.56
N TYR A 393 35.17 -46.21 43.71
CA TYR A 393 35.20 -46.41 42.25
C TYR A 393 35.39 -45.11 41.46
N GLY A 394 35.51 -43.97 42.14
CA GLY A 394 35.70 -42.66 41.55
C GLY A 394 34.39 -41.99 41.14
N HIS A 395 34.45 -40.66 40.97
CA HIS A 395 33.30 -39.83 40.62
C HIS A 395 32.71 -40.17 39.24
N ASP A 396 33.53 -40.61 38.28
CA ASP A 396 33.03 -40.99 36.95
C ASP A 396 32.04 -42.17 37.01
N VAL A 397 32.28 -43.15 37.89
CA VAL A 397 31.37 -44.28 38.13
C VAL A 397 30.12 -43.80 38.86
N GLY A 398 30.27 -42.88 39.81
CA GLY A 398 29.15 -42.23 40.50
C GLY A 398 28.24 -41.45 39.56
N ASP A 399 28.79 -40.66 38.64
CA ASP A 399 28.04 -39.88 37.66
C ASP A 399 27.25 -40.79 36.71
N LYS A 400 27.88 -41.88 36.22
CA LYS A 400 27.19 -42.90 35.42
C LYS A 400 26.06 -43.57 36.20
N LEU A 401 26.26 -43.84 37.50
CA LEU A 401 25.22 -44.39 38.37
C LEU A 401 24.06 -43.40 38.52
N LEU A 402 24.33 -42.10 38.73
CA LEU A 402 23.29 -41.06 38.84
C LEU A 402 22.46 -40.92 37.57
N ILE A 403 23.11 -40.99 36.39
CA ILE A 403 22.42 -40.97 35.09
C ILE A 403 21.53 -42.20 34.95
N ALA A 404 22.03 -43.39 35.25
CA ALA A 404 21.23 -44.61 35.18
C ALA A 404 20.05 -44.62 36.16
N VAL A 405 20.25 -44.10 37.38
CA VAL A 405 19.16 -43.92 38.36
C VAL A 405 18.12 -42.95 37.85
N ALA A 406 18.54 -41.83 37.25
CA ALA A 406 17.62 -40.86 36.66
C ALA A 406 16.77 -41.46 35.53
N GLU A 407 17.38 -42.22 34.63
CA GLU A 407 16.68 -42.94 33.55
C GLU A 407 15.67 -43.93 34.14
N ARG A 408 16.07 -44.73 35.14
CA ARG A 408 15.18 -45.69 35.81
C ARG A 408 14.00 -45.03 36.50
N ILE A 409 14.20 -43.88 37.13
CA ILE A 409 13.12 -43.10 37.74
C ILE A 409 12.17 -42.59 36.65
N GLN A 410 12.70 -42.01 35.57
CA GLN A 410 11.91 -41.48 34.47
C GLN A 410 11.09 -42.56 33.76
N ASP A 411 11.65 -43.76 33.57
CA ASP A 411 10.96 -44.91 32.96
C ASP A 411 9.91 -45.55 33.90
N SER A 412 9.98 -45.25 35.20
CA SER A 412 9.05 -45.76 36.21
C SER A 412 7.82 -44.87 36.42
N ILE A 413 7.75 -43.73 35.73
CA ILE A 413 6.68 -42.73 35.88
C ILE A 413 6.00 -42.45 34.53
N ARG A 414 4.85 -41.78 34.55
CA ARG A 414 4.11 -41.45 33.33
C ARG A 414 4.54 -40.12 32.74
N ASP A 415 4.14 -39.85 31.50
CA ASP A 415 4.42 -38.58 30.81
C ASP A 415 3.83 -37.36 31.54
N GLU A 416 2.74 -37.55 32.31
CA GLU A 416 2.12 -36.52 33.15
C GLU A 416 2.82 -36.26 34.50
N ASP A 417 3.77 -37.12 34.88
CA ASP A 417 4.52 -37.05 36.13
C ASP A 417 5.88 -36.36 35.94
N TYR A 418 6.53 -35.96 37.04
CA TYR A 418 7.76 -35.18 36.97
C TYR A 418 8.86 -35.79 37.83
N ALA A 419 9.94 -36.24 37.21
CA ALA A 419 11.17 -36.61 37.90
C ALA A 419 12.14 -35.42 37.97
N CYS A 420 12.67 -35.18 39.17
CA CYS A 420 13.57 -34.09 39.45
C CYS A 420 14.84 -34.60 40.17
N ARG A 421 15.99 -34.00 39.89
CA ARG A 421 17.18 -34.11 40.73
C ARG A 421 17.31 -32.85 41.58
N ILE A 422 17.43 -33.02 42.89
CA ILE A 422 17.50 -31.91 43.85
C ILE A 422 18.95 -31.46 44.01
N GLY A 423 19.85 -32.42 44.17
CA GLY A 423 21.29 -32.20 44.25
C GLY A 423 21.98 -33.47 44.72
N GLY A 424 23.28 -33.61 44.46
CA GLY A 424 24.03 -34.82 44.88
C GLY A 424 23.37 -36.10 44.37
N ASP A 425 22.97 -36.96 45.31
CA ASP A 425 22.28 -38.23 45.15
C ASP A 425 20.78 -38.19 45.50
N GLU A 426 20.21 -36.99 45.66
CA GLU A 426 18.81 -36.77 45.99
C GLU A 426 17.94 -36.52 44.76
N PHE A 427 16.82 -37.24 44.71
CA PHE A 427 15.82 -37.14 43.65
C PHE A 427 14.44 -36.89 44.25
N ALA A 428 13.56 -36.27 43.47
CA ALA A 428 12.15 -36.14 43.81
C ALA A 428 11.27 -36.52 42.63
N VAL A 429 10.09 -37.06 42.93
CA VAL A 429 9.08 -37.39 41.92
C VAL A 429 7.75 -36.76 42.32
N ILE A 430 7.11 -36.07 41.38
CA ILE A 430 5.72 -35.61 41.51
C ILE A 430 4.83 -36.54 40.70
N ILE A 431 3.92 -37.24 41.37
CA ILE A 431 2.85 -38.01 40.75
C ILE A 431 1.59 -37.15 40.69
N SER A 432 1.16 -36.76 39.49
CA SER A 432 0.07 -35.81 39.27
C SER A 432 -1.31 -36.48 39.23
N ALA A 433 -1.62 -37.27 40.25
CA ALA A 433 -2.86 -38.01 40.35
C ALA A 433 -3.40 -38.01 41.77
N ASP A 434 -4.71 -38.27 41.92
CA ASP A 434 -5.33 -38.50 43.22
C ASP A 434 -5.57 -40.02 43.40
N TYR A 435 -4.70 -40.66 44.17
CA TYR A 435 -4.72 -42.10 44.39
C TYR A 435 -4.93 -42.47 45.86
N GLU A 436 -5.49 -43.65 46.08
CA GLU A 436 -5.55 -44.25 47.41
C GLU A 436 -4.15 -44.60 47.93
N ASP A 437 -4.02 -44.69 49.26
CA ASP A 437 -2.75 -44.98 49.94
C ASP A 437 -2.01 -46.22 49.39
N ALA A 438 -2.77 -47.27 49.06
CA ALA A 438 -2.22 -48.51 48.55
C ALA A 438 -1.49 -48.33 47.21
N GLU A 439 -1.97 -47.45 46.33
CA GLU A 439 -1.37 -47.22 45.01
C GLU A 439 -0.14 -46.30 45.11
N TYR A 440 -0.15 -45.31 46.00
CA TYR A 440 1.06 -44.52 46.29
C TYR A 440 2.18 -45.40 46.88
N ASP A 441 1.86 -46.32 47.78
CA ASP A 441 2.84 -47.29 48.30
C ASP A 441 3.31 -48.28 47.22
N ARG A 442 2.43 -48.68 46.30
CA ARG A 442 2.79 -49.51 45.15
C ARG A 442 3.75 -48.81 44.20
N LEU A 443 3.47 -47.55 43.84
CA LEU A 443 4.36 -46.72 43.03
C LEU A 443 5.70 -46.51 43.72
N ARG A 444 5.70 -46.26 45.04
CA ARG A 444 6.92 -46.21 45.86
C ARG A 444 7.77 -47.46 45.64
N LYS A 445 7.18 -48.63 45.86
CA LYS A 445 7.87 -49.92 45.72
C LYS A 445 8.35 -50.17 44.30
N SER A 446 7.58 -49.74 43.30
CA SER A 446 7.95 -49.85 41.88
C SER A 446 9.18 -49.01 41.56
N ILE A 447 9.17 -47.71 41.92
CA ILE A 447 10.29 -46.80 41.71
C ILE A 447 11.54 -47.31 42.45
N LYS A 448 11.39 -47.72 43.72
CA LYS A 448 12.49 -48.33 44.48
C LYS A 448 13.08 -49.54 43.75
N LYS A 449 12.24 -50.50 43.34
CA LYS A 449 12.69 -51.71 42.65
C LYS A 449 13.42 -51.39 41.34
N ALA A 450 12.97 -50.38 40.59
CA ALA A 450 13.63 -49.95 39.36
C ALA A 450 15.02 -49.35 39.65
N VAL A 451 15.11 -48.46 40.65
CA VAL A 451 16.37 -47.85 41.08
C VAL A 451 17.36 -48.90 41.59
N GLU A 452 16.88 -49.88 42.37
CA GLU A 452 17.68 -50.94 43.03
C GLU A 452 18.10 -52.08 42.09
N ALA A 453 17.75 -52.03 40.81
CA ALA A 453 18.19 -53.01 39.84
C ALA A 453 19.75 -53.03 39.74
N PRO A 454 20.38 -54.20 39.50
CA PRO A 454 21.82 -54.27 39.32
C PRO A 454 22.30 -53.28 38.24
N PHE A 455 23.36 -52.53 38.55
CA PHE A 455 23.98 -51.58 37.64
C PHE A 455 25.36 -52.09 37.27
N ALA A 456 25.58 -52.38 36.00
CA ALA A 456 26.86 -52.82 35.47
C ALA A 456 27.50 -51.68 34.68
N VAL A 457 28.74 -51.34 35.04
CA VAL A 457 29.57 -50.37 34.33
C VAL A 457 30.96 -50.94 34.18
N ASP A 458 31.39 -51.13 32.94
CA ASP A 458 32.66 -51.80 32.61
C ASP A 458 32.71 -53.20 33.27
N GLU A 459 33.64 -53.47 34.20
CA GLU A 459 33.73 -54.74 34.95
C GLU A 459 33.09 -54.66 36.37
N ILE A 460 32.48 -53.53 36.73
CA ILE A 460 31.95 -53.28 38.08
C ILE A 460 30.45 -53.59 38.11
N HIS A 461 30.03 -54.40 39.08
CA HIS A 461 28.63 -54.65 39.39
C HIS A 461 28.23 -53.98 40.71
N LEU A 462 27.38 -52.95 40.63
CA LEU A 462 26.82 -52.24 41.77
C LEU A 462 25.37 -52.67 42.01
N TYR A 463 25.02 -52.79 43.29
CA TYR A 463 23.64 -53.04 43.75
C TYR A 463 23.19 -51.81 44.55
N PRO A 464 22.78 -50.72 43.86
CA PRO A 464 22.35 -49.51 44.56
C PRO A 464 21.14 -49.81 45.43
N THR A 465 21.06 -49.15 46.58
CA THR A 465 19.87 -49.16 47.43
C THR A 465 19.38 -47.74 47.60
N VAL A 466 18.07 -47.55 47.76
CA VAL A 466 17.48 -46.21 47.85
C VAL A 466 16.51 -46.14 49.01
N SER A 467 16.50 -45.02 49.72
CA SER A 467 15.46 -44.71 50.70
C SER A 467 14.43 -43.80 50.06
N CYS A 468 13.14 -44.05 50.29
CA CYS A 468 12.08 -43.35 49.59
C CYS A 468 10.89 -43.03 50.51
N GLY A 469 10.70 -41.75 50.78
CA GLY A 469 9.54 -41.21 51.49
C GLY A 469 8.59 -40.53 50.54
N TYR A 470 7.30 -40.48 50.88
CA TYR A 470 6.32 -39.70 50.13
C TYR A 470 5.37 -38.94 51.04
N ALA A 471 4.81 -37.85 50.54
CA ALA A 471 3.73 -37.08 51.15
C ALA A 471 2.68 -36.72 50.10
N ARG A 472 1.42 -36.57 50.50
CA ARG A 472 0.30 -36.31 49.60
C ARG A 472 -0.34 -34.96 49.85
N TYR A 473 -0.55 -34.20 48.79
CA TYR A 473 -1.38 -33.00 48.84
C TYR A 473 -2.79 -33.35 48.32
N PRO A 474 -3.87 -32.92 49.00
CA PRO A 474 -3.90 -32.18 50.28
C PRO A 474 -3.95 -33.08 51.53
N HIS A 475 -3.91 -34.42 51.38
CA HIS A 475 -4.21 -35.38 52.45
C HIS A 475 -3.27 -35.34 53.66
N ASP A 476 -1.95 -35.28 53.44
CA ASP A 476 -0.97 -35.24 54.53
C ASP A 476 -0.76 -33.80 55.03
N GLU A 477 -0.73 -32.82 54.11
CA GLU A 477 -0.47 -31.41 54.42
C GLU A 477 -0.83 -30.50 53.23
N GLN A 478 -1.20 -29.24 53.52
CA GLN A 478 -1.56 -28.24 52.51
C GLN A 478 -0.45 -27.21 52.25
N SER A 479 0.49 -27.05 53.18
CA SER A 479 1.66 -26.18 53.02
C SER A 479 2.80 -26.89 52.28
N MET A 480 3.30 -26.28 51.20
CA MET A 480 4.43 -26.79 50.40
C MET A 480 5.64 -27.16 51.26
N ASP A 481 6.10 -26.25 52.12
CA ASP A 481 7.31 -26.44 52.93
C ASP A 481 7.15 -27.61 53.92
N ARG A 482 5.95 -27.77 54.49
CA ARG A 482 5.66 -28.87 55.40
C ARG A 482 5.46 -30.19 54.65
N LEU A 483 4.90 -30.17 53.43
CA LEU A 483 4.76 -31.35 52.59
C LEU A 483 6.13 -31.94 52.21
N ILE A 484 7.06 -31.08 51.78
CA ILE A 484 8.46 -31.45 51.51
C ILE A 484 9.08 -32.07 52.77
N LYS A 485 8.92 -31.40 53.92
CA LYS A 485 9.44 -31.88 55.21
C LYS A 485 8.87 -33.25 55.61
N ILE A 486 7.60 -33.53 55.35
CA ILE A 486 6.99 -34.84 55.65
C ILE A 486 7.58 -35.93 54.75
N ALA A 487 7.71 -35.66 53.44
CA ALA A 487 8.30 -36.61 52.50
C ALA A 487 9.75 -36.94 52.86
N ASP A 488 10.55 -35.90 53.15
CA ASP A 488 11.94 -36.02 53.59
C ASP A 488 12.07 -36.80 54.92
N GLN A 489 11.26 -36.47 55.94
CA GLN A 489 11.29 -37.20 57.21
C GLN A 489 10.93 -38.67 57.06
N ARG A 490 9.98 -39.01 56.18
CA ARG A 490 9.61 -40.40 55.90
C ARG A 490 10.74 -41.13 55.18
N MET A 491 11.43 -40.47 54.24
CA MET A 491 12.62 -40.98 53.56
C MET A 491 13.75 -41.23 54.56
N TYR A 492 14.06 -40.25 55.42
CA TYR A 492 15.12 -40.35 56.42
C TYR A 492 14.88 -41.47 57.44
N ARG A 493 13.62 -41.66 57.88
CA ARG A 493 13.26 -42.78 58.77
C ARG A 493 13.57 -44.14 58.13
N GLU A 494 13.31 -44.27 56.83
CA GLU A 494 13.66 -45.48 56.09
C GLU A 494 15.19 -45.64 55.97
N LYS A 495 15.91 -44.56 55.66
CA LYS A 495 17.39 -44.53 55.60
C LYS A 495 18.03 -44.99 56.91
N MET A 496 17.49 -44.55 58.05
CA MET A 496 17.96 -44.99 59.37
C MET A 496 17.64 -46.45 59.68
N ALA A 497 16.53 -47.00 59.17
CA ALA A 497 16.18 -48.40 59.35
C ALA A 497 17.11 -49.30 58.50
N SER A 498 17.36 -48.94 57.24
CA SER A 498 18.27 -49.68 56.35
C SER A 498 19.73 -49.65 56.83
N ASN A 499 20.13 -48.64 57.58
CA ASN A 499 21.46 -48.56 58.22
C ASN A 499 21.58 -49.37 59.52
N LYS A 500 20.54 -50.07 59.98
CA LYS A 500 20.63 -50.96 61.16
C LYS A 500 20.80 -52.45 60.82
N ASP A 501 20.59 -52.84 59.55
CA ASP A 501 20.66 -54.23 59.07
C ASP A 501 22.03 -54.60 58.46
N TRP A 502 23.10 -53.94 58.89
CA TRP A 502 24.51 -54.28 58.61
C TRP A 502 25.32 -54.17 59.90
#